data_AF-A0A7C7NNL7-F1
#
_entry.id   AF-A0A7C7NNL7-F1
#
_cell.length_a   1.000
_cell.length_b   1.000
_cell.length_c   1.000
_cell.angle_alpha   90.00
_cell.angle_beta   90.00
_cell.angle_gamma   90.00
#
_symmetry.space_group_name_H-M   'P 1'
#
loop_
_entity.id
_entity.type
_entity.pdbx_description
1 polymer ?
#
loop_
_entity_poly.entity_id
_entity_poly.type
_entity_poly.pdbx_seq_one_letter_code
_entity_poly.pdbx_strand_id
1 'polypeptide(L)' 'MKVEKLDPKELRKLSIKDLQEKLKDLKMLLMKLRVKQHVEGALENPMAIRTTKRNIARVLTIIREKQLKGEE' A
#
# COMPACT_ATOMS: atom_id res chain seq x y z
N MET A 1 0.45 -14.07 -6.98
CA MET A 1 1.12 -13.14 -6.02
C MET A 1 0.31 -12.99 -4.73
N LYS A 2 0.88 -13.26 -3.55
CA LYS A 2 0.22 -13.01 -2.25
C LYS A 2 0.41 -11.54 -1.86
N VAL A 3 -0.68 -10.77 -1.80
CA VAL A 3 -0.67 -9.41 -1.24
C VAL A 3 -1.11 -9.52 0.20
N GLU A 4 -0.17 -9.38 1.12
CA GLU A 4 -0.46 -9.46 2.56
C GLU A 4 -0.95 -8.12 3.10
N LYS A 5 -1.78 -8.21 4.13
CA LYS A 5 -2.26 -7.03 4.86
C LYS A 5 -1.11 -6.47 5.68
N LEU A 6 -0.83 -5.17 5.53
CA LEU A 6 0.15 -4.50 6.38
C LEU A 6 -0.42 -4.27 7.79
N ASP A 7 0.41 -4.52 8.80
CA ASP A 7 0.11 -4.19 10.20
C ASP A 7 0.41 -2.70 10.46
N PRO A 8 -0.59 -1.90 10.89
CA PRO A 8 -0.38 -0.52 11.29
C PRO A 8 0.69 -0.32 12.36
N LYS A 9 0.89 -1.29 13.28
CA LYS A 9 1.90 -1.18 14.34
C LYS A 9 3.32 -1.16 13.77
N GLU A 10 3.59 -2.01 12.79
CA GLU A 10 4.90 -2.05 12.13
C GLU A 10 5.14 -0.81 11.26
N LEU A 11 4.10 -0.32 10.59
CA LEU A 11 4.20 0.89 9.77
C LEU A 11 4.53 2.15 10.59
N ARG A 12 4.09 2.24 11.85
CA ARG A 12 4.42 3.39 12.73
C ARG A 12 5.90 3.43 13.13
N LYS A 13 6.59 2.30 13.13
CA LYS A 13 8.02 2.20 13.46
C LYS A 13 8.93 2.73 12.35
N LEU A 14 8.41 2.89 11.14
CA LEU A 14 9.16 3.34 9.97
C LEU A 14 9.27 4.86 9.91
N SER A 15 10.30 5.37 9.23
CA SER A 15 10.43 6.81 8.94
C SER A 15 9.40 7.25 7.89
N ILE A 16 9.14 8.56 7.79
CA ILE A 16 8.28 9.11 6.73
C ILE A 16 8.83 8.76 5.35
N LYS A 17 10.15 8.82 5.18
CA LYS A 17 10.83 8.46 3.92
C LYS A 17 10.58 7.00 3.53
N ASP A 18 10.72 6.07 4.47
CA ASP A 18 10.47 4.64 4.22
C ASP A 18 8.99 4.37 3.89
N LEU A 19 8.08 5.11 4.54
CA LEU A 19 6.65 5.03 4.27
C LEU A 19 6.32 5.57 2.87
N GLN A 20 6.97 6.64 2.42
CA GLN A 20 6.82 7.18 1.07
C GLN A 20 7.33 6.21 0.00
N GLU A 21 8.46 5.54 0.26
CA GLU A 21 8.99 4.51 -0.65
C GLU A 21 8.02 3.33 -0.75
N LYS A 22 7.56 2.80 0.38
CA LYS A 22 6.52 1.75 0.40
C LYS A 22 5.24 2.18 -0.30
N LEU A 23 4.82 3.44 -0.17
CA LEU A 23 3.66 3.97 -0.86
C LEU A 23 3.83 3.93 -2.38
N LYS A 24 5.02 4.27 -2.88
CA LYS A 24 5.35 4.22 -4.31
C LYS A 24 5.25 2.78 -4.84
N ASP A 25 5.81 1.83 -4.10
CA ASP A 25 5.76 0.41 -4.47
C ASP A 25 4.34 -0.14 -4.49
N LEU A 26 3.53 0.21 -3.49
CA LEU A 26 2.12 -0.20 -3.43
C LEU A 26 1.30 0.39 -4.58
N LYS A 27 1.56 1.64 -4.99
CA LYS A 27 0.91 2.26 -6.15
C LYS A 27 1.31 1.55 -7.45
N MET A 28 2.59 1.22 -7.61
CA MET A 28 3.06 0.47 -8.77
C MET A 28 2.45 -0.94 -8.82
N LEU A 29 2.38 -1.62 -7.68
CA LEU A 29 1.71 -2.91 -7.55
C LEU A 29 0.23 -2.82 -7.92
N LEU A 30 -0.49 -1.80 -7.45
CA LEU A 30 -1.89 -1.58 -7.80
C LEU A 30 -2.07 -1.38 -9.31
N MET A 31 -1.18 -0.64 -9.96
CA MET A 31 -1.21 -0.46 -11.42
C MET A 31 -0.99 -1.79 -12.14
N LYS A 32 0.02 -2.57 -11.75
CA LYS A 32 0.28 -3.91 -12.31
C LYS A 32 -0.93 -4.84 -12.15
N LEU A 33 -1.56 -4.86 -10.98
CA LEU A 33 -2.77 -5.66 -10.74
C LEU A 33 -3.96 -5.23 -11.61
N ARG A 34 -4.15 -3.93 -11.82
CA ARG A 34 -5.21 -3.41 -12.70
C ARG A 34 -4.97 -3.75 -14.16
N VAL A 35 -3.73 -3.61 -14.63
CA VAL A 35 -3.35 -4.00 -16.00
C VAL A 35 -3.56 -5.49 -16.19
N LYS A 36 -3.09 -6.32 -15.25
CA LYS A 36 -3.30 -7.77 -15.31
C LYS A 36 -4.78 -8.15 -15.39
N GLN A 37 -5.62 -7.54 -14.54
CA GLN A 37 -7.07 -7.74 -14.60
C GLN A 37 -7.67 -7.32 -15.95
N HIS A 38 -7.20 -6.23 -16.54
CA HIS A 38 -7.71 -5.71 -17.80
C HIS A 38 -7.32 -6.59 -18.99
N VAL A 39 -6.08 -7.10 -19.01
CA VAL A 39 -5.55 -7.92 -20.10
C VAL A 39 -6.06 -9.35 -20.03
N GLU A 40 -6.02 -9.98 -18.85
CA GLU A 40 -6.37 -11.40 -18.67
C GLU A 40 -7.86 -11.62 -18.33
N GLY A 41 -8.61 -10.55 -18.03
CA GLY A 41 -10.02 -10.61 -17.60
C GLY A 41 -10.23 -11.17 -16.19
N ALA A 42 -9.24 -11.87 -15.63
CA ALA A 42 -9.27 -12.44 -14.29
C ALA A 42 -7.98 -12.16 -13.52
N LEU A 43 -8.06 -12.29 -12.19
CA LEU A 43 -6.91 -12.25 -11.31
C LEU A 43 -6.81 -13.57 -10.55
N GLU A 44 -5.58 -14.06 -10.37
CA GLU A 44 -5.29 -15.19 -9.48
C GLU A 44 -5.85 -14.98 -8.06
N ASN A 45 -5.88 -13.72 -7.60
CA ASN A 45 -6.44 -13.35 -6.32
C ASN A 45 -7.31 -12.08 -6.46
N PRO A 46 -8.65 -12.21 -6.52
CA PRO A 46 -9.55 -11.06 -6.59
C PRO A 46 -9.42 -10.10 -5.42
N MET A 47 -9.00 -10.59 -4.24
CA MET A 47 -8.79 -9.76 -3.04
C MET A 47 -7.50 -8.93 -3.10
N ALA A 48 -6.58 -9.19 -4.04
CA ALA A 48 -5.30 -8.49 -4.13
C ALA A 48 -5.50 -6.99 -4.31
N ILE A 49 -6.34 -6.56 -5.25
CA ILE A 49 -6.63 -5.13 -5.49
C ILE A 49 -7.22 -4.47 -4.24
N ARG A 50 -8.19 -5.12 -3.59
CA ARG A 50 -8.83 -4.60 -2.37
C ARG A 50 -7.81 -4.46 -1.24
N THR A 51 -6.92 -5.43 -1.09
CA THR A 51 -5.88 -5.45 -0.06
C THR A 51 -4.83 -4.38 -0.32
N THR A 52 -4.34 -4.24 -1.55
CA THR A 52 -3.39 -3.19 -1.94
C THR A 52 -3.97 -1.79 -1.71
N LYS A 53 -5.24 -1.55 -2.09
CA LYS A 53 -5.91 -0.26 -1.81
C LYS A 53 -5.97 0.05 -0.31
N ARG A 54 -6.31 -0.95 0.52
CA ARG A 54 -6.34 -0.78 1.98
C ARG A 54 -4.94 -0.54 2.57
N ASN A 55 -3.93 -1.19 2.04
CA ASN A 55 -2.53 -0.97 2.45
C ASN A 55 -2.07 0.45 2.10
N ILE A 56 -2.40 0.96 0.92
CA ILE A 56 -2.14 2.36 0.52
C ILE A 56 -2.80 3.33 1.51
N ALA A 57 -4.08 3.10 1.84
CA ALA A 57 -4.79 3.94 2.80
C ALA A 57 -4.11 3.96 4.18
N ARG A 58 -3.70 2.79 4.71
CA ARG A 58 -2.99 2.69 6.00
C ARG A 58 -1.68 3.49 6.01
N VAL A 59 -0.89 3.36 4.94
CA VAL A 59 0.39 4.08 4.82
C VAL A 59 0.15 5.59 4.78
N LEU A 60 -0.80 6.06 3.97
CA LEU A 60 -1.16 7.49 3.90
C LEU A 60 -1.64 8.03 5.24
N THR A 61 -2.47 7.27 5.97
CA THR A 61 -2.93 7.67 7.29
C THR A 61 -1.77 7.85 8.26
N ILE A 62 -0.80 6.94 8.27
CA ILE A 62 0.35 7.00 9.19
C ILE A 62 1.32 8.11 8.80
N ILE A 63 1.56 8.34 7.50
CA ILE A 63 2.34 9.50 7.04
C ILE A 63 1.69 10.78 7.56
N ARG A 64 0.37 10.92 7.41
CA ARG A 64 -0.35 12.10 7.91
C ARG A 64 -0.30 12.19 9.44
N GLU A 65 -0.44 11.08 10.15
CA GLU A 65 -0.32 11.01 11.61
C GLU A 65 1.05 11.55 12.08
N LYS A 66 2.14 11.12 11.43
CA LYS A 66 3.52 11.55 11.73
C LYS A 66 3.75 13.03 11.41
N GLN A 67 3.31 13.49 10.24
CA GLN A 67 3.38 14.91 9.87
C GLN A 67 2.65 15.82 10.87
N LEU A 68 1.50 15.39 11.37
CA LEU A 68 0.75 16.15 12.39
C LEU A 68 1.45 16.18 13.75
N LYS A 69 2.33 15.21 14.04
CA LYS A 69 3.19 15.20 15.24
C LYS A 69 4.48 16.01 15.09
N GLY A 70 4.74 16.58 13.91
CA GLY A 70 5.98 17.30 13.62
C GLY A 70 7.18 16.38 13.38
N GLU A 71 6.94 15.09 13.07
CA GLU A 71 7.99 14.21 12.57
C GLU A 71 8.29 14.57 11.10
N GLU A 72 9.57 14.69 10.75
CA GLU A 72 10.06 14.92 9.36
C GLU A 72 10.38 13.61 8.61
#